data_AF-A0A8S9SG60-F1
#
_entry.id   AF-A0A8S9SG60-F1
#
_cell.length_a   1.000
_cell.length_b   1.000
_cell.length_c   1.000
_cell.angle_alpha   90.00
_cell.angle_beta   90.00
_cell.angle_gamma   90.00
#
_symmetry.space_group_name_H-M   'P 1'
#
loop_
_entity.id
_entity.type
_entity.pdbx_description
1 polymer ?
#
loop_
_entity_poly.entity_id
_entity_poly.type
_entity_poly.pdbx_seq_one_letter_code
_entity_poly.pdbx_strand_id
1 'polypeptide(L)' 'MDEGWNQIQLNLPDLTRRAYGTNYAETLRVQVHANCRLRRICFADRLYSDEELPPEFKLYLSVQV' A
#
# COMPACT_ATOMS: atom_id res chain seq x y z
N MET A 1 14.40 1.72 2.87
CA MET A 1 13.29 2.34 2.12
C MET A 1 13.93 3.23 1.08
N ASP A 2 13.41 3.20 -0.13
CA ASP A 2 13.98 3.95 -1.24
C ASP A 2 13.88 5.46 -0.98
N GLU A 3 14.72 6.27 -1.62
CA GLU A 3 14.67 7.71 -1.47
C GLU A 3 13.47 8.30 -2.25
N GLY A 4 12.77 9.26 -1.64
CA GLY A 4 11.65 9.96 -2.27
C GLY A 4 10.28 9.31 -2.03
N TRP A 5 9.41 9.38 -3.03
CA TRP A 5 8.06 8.82 -2.94
C TRP A 5 8.05 7.34 -3.28
N ASN A 6 7.59 6.51 -2.35
CA ASN A 6 7.51 5.07 -2.51
C ASN A 6 6.08 4.57 -2.34
N GLN A 7 5.79 3.43 -2.98
CA GLN A 7 4.58 2.67 -2.78
C GLN A 7 4.89 1.47 -1.88
N ILE A 8 4.20 1.35 -0.75
CA ILE A 8 4.31 0.20 0.15
C ILE A 8 3.04 -0.63 0.00
N GLN A 9 3.21 -1.92 -0.28
CA GLN A 9 2.12 -2.88 -0.39
C GLN A 9 2.21 -3.91 0.72
N LEU A 10 1.10 -4.11 1.43
CA LEU A 10 0.99 -5.08 2.51
C LEU A 10 -0.04 -6.15 2.11
N ASN A 11 0.43 -7.38 1.93
CA ASN A 11 -0.46 -8.51 1.71
C ASN A 11 -1.01 -8.99 3.06
N LEU A 12 -2.13 -8.40 3.48
CA LEU A 12 -2.76 -8.71 4.77
C LEU A 12 -3.12 -10.19 4.93
N PRO A 13 -3.71 -10.87 3.91
CA PRO A 13 -3.91 -12.32 3.95
C PRO A 13 -2.66 -13.14 4.22
N ASP A 14 -1.57 -12.88 3.50
CA ASP A 14 -0.29 -13.59 3.69
C ASP A 14 0.29 -13.33 5.09
N LEU A 15 0.28 -12.06 5.52
CA LEU A 15 0.76 -11.65 6.84
C LEU A 15 0.01 -12.36 7.97
N THR A 16 -1.32 -12.39 7.95
CA THR A 16 -2.10 -13.10 8.98
C THR A 16 -1.84 -14.60 8.99
N ARG A 17 -1.72 -15.22 7.80
CA ARG A 17 -1.48 -16.65 7.68
C ARG A 17 -0.10 -17.03 8.22
N ARG A 18 0.92 -16.24 7.91
CA ARG A 18 2.29 -16.50 8.37
C ARG A 18 2.48 -16.21 9.86
N ALA A 19 1.82 -15.19 10.39
CA ALA A 19 1.96 -14.81 11.80
C ALA A 19 1.12 -15.69 12.74
N TYR A 20 -0.10 -16.06 12.34
CA TYR A 20 -1.08 -16.69 13.23
C TYR A 20 -1.62 -18.03 12.73
N GLY A 21 -1.29 -18.45 11.50
CA GLY A 21 -1.84 -19.66 10.90
C GLY A 21 -3.32 -19.55 10.51
N THR A 22 -3.91 -18.37 10.58
CA THR A 22 -5.32 -18.11 10.31
C THR A 22 -5.52 -17.25 9.05
N ASN A 23 -6.75 -17.21 8.54
CA ASN A 23 -7.07 -16.38 7.38
C ASN A 23 -7.41 -14.95 7.81
N TYR A 24 -7.03 -13.99 6.99
CA TYR A 24 -7.47 -12.61 7.11
C TYR A 24 -8.98 -12.51 6.93
N ALA A 25 -9.65 -11.79 7.84
CA ALA A 25 -11.08 -11.51 7.78
C ALA A 25 -11.34 -10.06 7.38
N GLU A 26 -10.92 -9.11 8.22
CA GLU A 26 -11.12 -7.68 7.99
C GLU A 26 -10.07 -6.83 8.70
N THR A 27 -9.93 -5.57 8.27
CA THR A 27 -9.10 -4.56 8.94
C THR A 27 -9.99 -3.59 9.70
N LEU A 28 -9.86 -3.55 11.03
CA LEU A 28 -10.67 -2.67 11.88
C LEU A 28 -10.11 -1.24 11.99
N ARG A 29 -8.80 -1.07 11.85
CA ARG A 29 -8.12 0.23 12.03
C ARG A 29 -6.80 0.28 11.28
N VAL A 30 -6.52 1.43 10.69
CA VAL A 30 -5.18 1.79 10.19
C VAL A 30 -4.65 2.94 11.04
N GLN A 31 -3.42 2.82 11.53
CA GLN A 31 -2.72 3.88 12.27
C GLN A 31 -1.46 4.26 11.53
N VAL A 32 -1.22 5.57 11.42
CA VAL A 32 -0.01 6.12 10.81
C VAL A 32 0.67 7.04 11.81
N HIS A 33 1.97 6.82 12.03
CA HIS A 33 2.77 7.62 12.95
C HIS A 33 3.40 8.84 12.24
N ALA A 34 3.92 9.77 13.05
CA ALA A 34 4.51 11.02 12.56
C ALA A 34 5.77 10.81 11.68
N ASN A 35 6.27 11.91 11.09
CA ASN A 35 7.46 11.93 10.21
C ASN A 35 7.31 11.16 8.89
N CYS A 36 6.10 11.10 8.33
CA CYS A 36 5.85 10.59 6.98
C CYS A 36 5.00 11.57 6.17
N ARG A 37 5.15 11.54 4.84
CA ARG A 37 4.30 12.29 3.90
C ARG A 37 3.44 11.29 3.13
N LEU A 38 2.13 11.33 3.36
CA LEU A 38 1.18 10.42 2.71
C LEU A 38 0.60 11.09 1.46
N ARG A 39 0.55 10.35 0.35
CA ARG A 39 -0.22 10.74 -0.84
C ARG A 39 -1.57 10.04 -0.87
N ARG A 40 -1.60 8.75 -0.54
CA ARG A 40 -2.80 7.91 -0.58
C ARG A 40 -2.61 6.64 0.24
N ILE A 41 -3.68 6.17 0.87
CA ILE A 41 -3.82 4.82 1.44
C ILE A 41 -5.07 4.21 0.83
N CYS A 42 -4.96 3.01 0.28
CA CYS A 42 -6.07 2.28 -0.34
C CYS A 42 -6.03 0.81 0.05
N PHE A 43 -7.22 0.19 0.05
CA PHE A 43 -7.35 -1.26 0.07
C PHE A 43 -7.58 -1.74 -1.36
N ALA A 44 -6.96 -2.86 -1.71
CA ALA A 44 -7.17 -3.57 -2.95
C ALA A 44 -7.51 -5.03 -2.62
N ASP A 45 -8.40 -5.62 -3.42
CA ASP A 45 -8.78 -7.03 -3.35
C ASP A 45 -7.64 -7.95 -3.83
N ARG A 46 -6.80 -7.45 -4.74
CA ARG A 46 -5.64 -8.16 -5.30
C ARG A 46 -4.45 -7.24 -5.49
N LEU A 47 -3.29 -7.84 -5.73
CA LEU A 47 -2.08 -7.11 -6.09
C LEU A 47 -2.19 -6.64 -7.54
N TYR A 48 -2.50 -5.37 -7.75
CA TYR A 48 -2.48 -4.76 -9.08
C TYR A 48 -1.04 -4.38 -9.46
N SER A 49 -0.67 -4.68 -10.70
CA SER A 49 0.56 -4.14 -11.29
C SER A 49 0.38 -2.66 -11.65
N ASP A 50 1.48 -1.92 -11.77
CA ASP A 50 1.48 -0.52 -12.18
C ASP A 50 0.79 -0.28 -13.53
N GLU A 51 0.71 -1.30 -14.39
CA GLU A 51 0.04 -1.23 -15.68
C GLU A 51 -1.48 -1.23 -15.54
N GLU A 52 -2.02 -2.05 -14.63
CA GLU A 52 -3.45 -2.21 -14.36
C GLU A 52 -4.05 -1.11 -13.49
N LEU A 53 -3.21 -0.38 -12.74
CA LEU A 53 -3.65 0.74 -11.92
C LEU A 53 -4.22 1.86 -12.81
N PRO A 54 -5.42 2.41 -12.52
CA PRO A 54 -5.91 3.57 -13.24
C PRO A 54 -4.90 4.73 -13.10
N PRO A 55 -4.77 5.63 -14.10
CA PRO A 55 -3.77 6.70 -14.09
C PRO A 55 -3.78 7.53 -12.78
N GLU A 56 -4.96 7.79 -12.21
CA GLU A 56 -5.09 8.50 -10.94
C GLU A 56 -4.47 7.82 -9.71
N PHE A 57 -4.19 6.51 -9.78
CA PHE A 57 -3.52 5.71 -8.74
C PHE A 57 -2.05 5.44 -9.05
N LYS A 58 -1.57 5.70 -10.28
CA LYS A 58 -0.16 5.58 -10.61
C LYS A 58 0.64 6.69 -9.95
N LEU A 59 1.80 6.32 -9.43
CA LEU A 59 2.69 7.25 -8.75
C LEU A 59 3.51 8.01 -9.80
N TYR A 60 2.86 8.94 -10.51
CA TYR A 60 3.60 9.89 -11.34
C TYR A 60 4.42 10.79 -10.41
N LEU A 61 5.74 10.63 -10.45
CA LEU A 61 6.67 11.66 -9.99
C LEU A 61 6.40 12.85 -10.90
N SER A 62 5.86 13.93 -10.35
CA SER A 62 5.84 15.21 -11.05
C SER A 62 7.27 15.51 -11.45
N VAL A 63 7.55 15.58 -12.76
CA VAL A 63 8.80 16.08 -13.32
C VAL A 63 9.11 17.38 -12.57
N GLN A 64 10.19 17.38 -11.80
CA GLN A 64 10.70 18.62 -11.24
C GLN A 64 11.15 19.49 -12.42
N VAL A 65 10.59 20.69 -12.52
CA VAL A 65 11.12 21.78 -13.36
C VAL A 65 12.40 22.30 -12.72
#